data_AF-A0A1Y2K2R9-F1
#
_entry.id   AF-A0A1Y2K2R9-F1
#
_cell.length_a   1.000
_cell.length_b   1.000
_cell.length_c   1.000
_cell.angle_alpha   90.00
_cell.angle_beta   90.00
_cell.angle_gamma   90.00
#
_symmetry.space_group_name_H-M   'P 1'
#
loop_
_entity.id
_entity.type
_entity.pdbx_description
1 polymer ?
#
loop_
_entity_poly.entity_id
_entity_poly.type
_entity_poly.pdbx_seq_one_letter_code
_entity_poly.pdbx_strand_id
1 'polypeptide(L)'
;MNPERGYLHFVQTRHPKMWALIEKTARDSGLIFIDEANDAITASNRLLWTNPILHDCLATLVDQWAMEEAQNAPNPLMQLLSSSPESAS
;
A
#
# COMPACT_ATOMS: atom_id res chain seq x y z
N MET A 1 -5.19 -4.74 -12.05
CA MET A 1 -5.11 -4.66 -10.58
C MET A 1 -6.51 -4.83 -10.02
N ASN A 2 -6.69 -5.67 -8.99
CA ASN A 2 -7.99 -5.79 -8.32
C ASN A 2 -8.11 -4.60 -7.35
N PRO A 3 -9.02 -3.63 -7.57
CA PRO A 3 -9.09 -2.40 -6.77
C PRO A 3 -9.39 -2.67 -5.28
N GLU A 4 -9.91 -3.85 -4.94
CA GLU A 4 -10.20 -4.27 -3.57
C GLU A 4 -8.95 -4.71 -2.77
N ARG A 5 -7.75 -4.64 -3.35
CA ARG A 5 -6.48 -4.97 -2.67
C ARG A 5 -5.38 -3.91 -2.83
N GLY A 6 -5.71 -2.75 -3.38
CA GLY A 6 -4.74 -1.67 -3.58
C GLY A 6 -4.21 -1.09 -2.27
N TYR A 7 -3.05 -0.43 -2.34
CA TYR A 7 -2.45 0.33 -1.25
C TYR A 7 -3.41 1.35 -0.66
N LEU A 8 -4.14 2.10 -1.50
CA LEU A 8 -5.13 3.07 -1.02
C LEU A 8 -6.26 2.39 -0.23
N HIS A 9 -6.73 1.24 -0.71
CA HIS A 9 -7.75 0.45 0.00
C HIS A 9 -7.22 -0.09 1.34
N PHE A 10 -5.96 -0.55 1.38
CA PHE A 10 -5.29 -0.95 2.61
C PHE A 10 -5.25 0.20 3.63
N VAL A 11 -4.82 1.40 3.23
CA VAL A 11 -4.75 2.56 4.13
C VAL A 11 -6.15 2.97 4.61
N GLN A 12 -7.16 2.96 3.73
CA GLN A 12 -8.55 3.27 4.08
C GLN A 12 -9.14 2.31 5.12
N THR A 13 -8.89 1.01 4.97
CA THR A 13 -9.49 -0.03 5.81
C THR A 13 -8.73 -0.25 7.11
N ARG A 14 -7.40 -0.33 7.07
CA ARG A 14 -6.55 -0.61 8.23
C ARG A 14 -6.22 0.63 9.04
N HIS A 15 -6.12 1.79 8.38
CA HIS A 15 -5.71 3.05 9.01
C HIS A 15 -6.69 4.20 8.75
N PRO A 16 -7.99 4.06 9.10
CA PRO A 16 -9.04 5.01 8.72
C PRO A 16 -8.81 6.43 9.28
N LYS A 17 -8.19 6.55 10.47
CA LYS A 17 -7.82 7.85 11.05
C LYS A 17 -6.72 8.55 10.25
N MET A 18 -5.74 7.78 9.76
CA MET A 18 -4.66 8.30 8.93
C MET A 18 -5.20 8.71 7.56
N TRP A 19 -6.06 7.87 6.98
CA TRP A 19 -6.75 8.20 5.72
C TRP A 19 -7.50 9.53 5.81
N ALA A 20 -8.29 9.75 6.86
CA ALA A 20 -9.02 11.01 7.05
C ALA A 20 -8.08 12.23 7.13
N LEU A 21 -6.90 12.09 7.74
CA LEU A 21 -5.89 13.14 7.81
C LEU A 21 -5.27 13.43 6.44
N ILE A 22 -4.92 12.38 5.70
CA ILE A 22 -4.35 12.45 4.35
C ILE A 22 -5.35 13.17 3.42
N GLU A 23 -6.62 12.73 3.42
CA GLU A 23 -7.68 13.30 2.60
C GLU A 23 -7.94 14.77 2.93
N LYS A 24 -8.03 15.10 4.23
CA LYS A 24 -8.18 16.48 4.68
C LYS A 24 -7.02 17.36 4.22
N THR A 25 -5.79 16.89 4.40
CA THR A 25 -4.58 17.65 4.02
C THR A 25 -4.50 17.85 2.51
N ALA A 26 -4.83 16.82 1.73
CA ALA A 26 -4.91 16.92 0.27
C ALA A 26 -5.91 17.98 -0.17
N ARG A 27 -7.11 17.98 0.43
CA ARG A 27 -8.20 18.91 0.10
C ARG A 27 -7.93 20.35 0.53
N ASP A 28 -7.46 20.55 1.77
CA ASP A 28 -7.38 21.88 2.38
C ASP A 28 -6.13 22.65 1.96
N SER A 29 -5.03 21.94 1.66
CA SER A 29 -3.71 22.56 1.46
C SER A 29 -3.06 22.24 0.12
N GLY A 30 -3.53 21.21 -0.59
CA GLY A 30 -2.88 20.72 -1.81
C GLY A 30 -1.46 20.20 -1.58
N LEU A 31 -1.07 19.95 -0.33
CA LEU A 31 0.27 19.50 0.03
C LEU A 31 0.44 17.98 -0.08
N ILE A 32 -0.66 17.25 -0.19
CA ILE A 32 -0.71 15.82 -0.47
C ILE A 32 -1.51 15.62 -1.75
N PHE A 33 -1.03 14.75 -2.62
CA PHE A 33 -1.68 14.30 -3.84
C PHE A 33 -2.01 12.82 -3.70
N ILE A 34 -3.27 12.47 -3.92
CA ILE A 34 -3.75 11.09 -3.98
C ILE A 34 -3.93 10.76 -5.45
N ASP A 35 -3.17 9.78 -5.94
CA ASP A 35 -3.27 9.30 -7.32
C ASP A 35 -3.98 7.94 -7.31
N GLU A 36 -5.28 7.97 -7.55
CA GLU A 36 -6.11 6.77 -7.60
C GLU A 36 -5.80 5.89 -8.81
N ALA A 37 -5.29 6.46 -9.90
CA ALA A 37 -4.96 5.69 -11.11
C ALA A 37 -3.70 4.85 -10.92
N ASN A 38 -2.74 5.36 -10.14
CA ASN A 38 -1.49 4.66 -9.81
C ASN A 38 -1.46 4.09 -8.39
N ASP A 39 -2.58 4.17 -7.65
CA ASP A 39 -2.72 3.65 -6.29
C ASP A 39 -1.63 4.18 -5.33
N ALA A 40 -1.40 5.51 -5.36
CA ALA A 40 -0.27 6.14 -4.70
C ALA A 40 -0.66 7.39 -3.88
N ILE A 41 0.10 7.65 -2.81
CA ILE A 41 0.00 8.87 -2.00
C ILE A 41 1.35 9.60 -2.08
N THR A 42 1.35 10.84 -2.56
CA THR A 42 2.55 11.67 -2.67
C THR A 42 2.41 12.92 -1.81
N ALA A 43 3.40 13.18 -0.95
CA ALA A 43 3.50 14.43 -0.22
C ALA A 43 4.45 15.41 -0.92
N SER A 44 4.11 16.70 -0.92
CA SER A 44 4.99 17.74 -1.43
C SER A 44 6.24 17.91 -0.57
N ASN A 45 7.36 18.31 -1.19
CA ASN A 45 8.61 18.58 -0.48
C ASN A 45 8.44 19.61 0.64
N ARG A 46 7.59 20.62 0.43
CA ARG A 46 7.28 21.65 1.44
C ARG A 46 6.71 21.04 2.72
N LEU A 47 5.77 20.09 2.59
CA LEU A 47 5.15 19.43 3.74
C LEU A 47 6.15 18.54 4.48
N LEU A 48 6.95 17.77 3.74
CA LEU A 48 7.98 16.91 4.31
C LEU A 48 9.06 17.70 5.07
N TRP A 49 9.41 18.90 4.59
CA TRP A 49 10.34 19.78 5.29
C TRP A 49 9.77 20.35 6.58
N THR A 50 8.48 20.67 6.61
CA THR A 50 7.81 21.17 7.81
C THR A 50 7.47 20.08 8.81
N ASN A 51 7.35 18.84 8.36
CA ASN A 51 6.98 17.70 9.19
C ASN A 51 7.75 16.45 8.74
N PRO A 52 9.03 16.31 9.17
CA PRO A 52 9.88 15.21 8.74
C PRO A 52 9.35 13.83 9.19
N ILE A 53 8.60 13.78 10.29
CA ILE A 53 7.97 12.55 10.80
C ILE A 53 6.96 11.98 9.79
N LEU A 54 6.35 12.83 8.96
CA LEU A 54 5.40 12.39 7.93
C LEU A 54 6.06 11.45 6.92
N HIS A 55 7.34 11.68 6.58
CA HIS A 55 8.08 10.81 5.69
C HIS A 55 8.12 9.38 6.24
N ASP A 56 8.50 9.24 7.51
CA ASP A 56 8.63 7.95 8.18
C ASP A 56 7.26 7.27 8.34
N CYS A 57 6.20 8.05 8.62
CA CYS A 57 4.84 7.52 8.66
C CYS A 57 4.40 6.94 7.31
N LEU A 58 4.63 7.66 6.21
CA LEU A 58 4.25 7.19 4.88
C LEU A 58 5.08 5.97 4.46
N ALA A 59 6.38 5.96 4.74
CA ALA A 59 7.24 4.81 4.50
C ALA A 59 6.76 3.57 5.27
N THR A 60 6.40 3.76 6.55
CA THR A 60 5.87 2.67 7.38
C THR A 60 4.58 2.05 6.83
N LEU A 61 3.68 2.87 6.27
CA LEU A 61 2.44 2.36 5.65
C LEU A 61 2.74 1.50 4.42
N VAL A 62 3.71 1.91 3.59
CA VAL A 62 4.14 1.14 2.42
C VAL A 62 4.77 -0.18 2.84
N ASP A 63 5.64 -0.17 3.86
CA ASP A 63 6.27 -1.39 4.38
C ASP A 63 5.23 -2.37 4.93
N GLN A 64 4.24 -1.87 5.69
CA GLN A 64 3.17 -2.71 6.23
C GLN A 64 2.30 -3.34 5.12
N TRP A 65 1.95 -2.56 4.10
CA TRP A 65 1.22 -3.06 2.94
C TRP A 65 2.03 -4.12 2.16
N ALA A 66 3.32 -3.86 1.91
CA ALA A 66 4.20 -4.79 1.20
C ALA A 66 4.35 -6.13 1.96
N MET A 67 4.41 -6.09 3.29
CA MET A 67 4.44 -7.30 4.11
C MET A 67 3.12 -8.09 4.03
N GLU A 68 1.96 -7.41 4.01
CA GLU A 68 0.65 -8.08 3.90
C GLU A 68 0.47 -8.72 2.52
N GLU A 69 0.90 -8.06 1.45
CA GLU A 69 0.89 -8.64 0.10
C GLU A 69 1.84 -9.84 -0.01
N ALA A 70 3.03 -9.78 0.60
CA ALA A 70 3.96 -10.90 0.63
C ALA A 70 3.42 -12.13 1.38
N GLN A 71 2.65 -11.94 2.45
CA GLN A 71 2.01 -13.03 3.18
C GLN A 71 0.82 -13.65 2.43
N ASN A 72 0.14 -12.86 1.61
CA ASN A 72 -0.98 -13.31 0.79
C ASN A 72 -0.54 -13.88 -0.57
N ALA A 73 0.74 -13.77 -0.92
CA ALA A 73 1.29 -14.37 -2.13
C ALA A 73 1.23 -15.92 -2.02
N PRO A 74 0.80 -16.61 -3.09
CA PRO A 74 0.76 -18.07 -3.08
C PRO A 74 2.15 -18.63 -2.83
N ASN A 75 2.27 -19.54 -1.85
CA ASN A 75 3.55 -20.13 -1.48
C ASN A 75 4.15 -20.85 -2.70
N PRO A 76 5.29 -20.40 -3.26
CA PRO A 76 5.83 -20.95 -4.50
C PRO A 76 6.20 -22.44 -4.37
N LEU A 77 6.50 -22.91 -3.15
CA LEU A 77 6.73 -24.33 -2.87
C LEU A 77 5.46 -25.19 -3.02
N MET A 78 4.28 -24.65 -2.67
CA MET A 78 3.00 -25.35 -2.87
C MET A 78 2.63 -25.45 -4.35
N GLN A 79 2.97 -24.45 -5.16
CA GLN A 79 2.76 -24.48 -6.61
C GLN A 79 3.67 -25.51 -7.30
N LEU A 80 4.93 -25.61 -6.88
CA LEU A 80 5.87 -26.63 -7.38
C LEU A 80 5.40 -28.05 -7.04
N LEU A 81 4.93 -28.29 -5.81
CA LEU A 81 4.46 -29.61 -5.37
C LEU A 81 3.16 -30.06 -6.06
N SER A 82 2.29 -29.11 -6.44
CA SER A 82 1.03 -29.40 -7.17
C SER A 82 1.21 -29.54 -8.69
N SER A 83 2.38 -29.17 -9.22
CA SER A 83 2.73 -29.31 -10.65
C SER A 83 3.51 -30.58 -10.99
N SER A 84 3.72 -31.52 -10.05
CA SER A 84 4.30 -32.82 -10.36
C SER A 84 3.31 -33.65 -11.19
N PRO A 85 3.62 -33.99 -12.46
CA PRO A 85 2.80 -34.92 -13.20
C PRO A 85 3.02 -36.32 -12.62
N GLU A 86 1.94 -36.98 -12.21
CA GLU A 86 1.89 -38.44 -12.22
C GLU A 86 2.17 -38.90 -13.65
N SER A 87 3.42 -39.26 -13.92
CA SER A 87 3.85 -39.89 -15.16
C SER A 87 4.92 -40.94 -14.82
N ALA A 88 4.45 -42.06 -14.33
CA ALA A 88 5.04 -43.39 -14.46
C ALA A 88 3.86 -44.34 -14.23
N SER A 89 3.11 -44.71 -15.27
CA SER A 89 3.39 -45.88 -16.13
C SER A 89 3.59 -47.14 -15.33
#